data_AF-A0A4Y1Z7Y5-F1
#
_entry.id   AF-A0A4Y1Z7Y5-F1
#
_cell.length_a   1.000
_cell.length_b   1.000
_cell.length_c   1.000
_cell.angle_alpha   90.00
_cell.angle_beta   90.00
_cell.angle_gamma   90.00
#
_symmetry.space_group_name_H-M   'P 1'
#
loop_
_entity.id
_entity.type
_entity.pdbx_description
1 polymer ?
#
loop_
_entity_poly.entity_id
_entity_poly.type
_entity_poly.pdbx_seq_one_letter_code
_entity_poly.pdbx_strand_id
1 'polypeptide(L)'
;MLSWGPLILGHADEKVVAFIKETAEKGTSFGAPTVLESKLAKLVIERVPSIDKVRFVNSGTEATMSAIRLARGYTGRDKILKFEGSYHGSADSLLIKAGSGVATLGLPDSPGVPAELAKDTLTVPYNDAERVAEIFKQYGHDIACVIVEPVAGNMGVVPPIDGFLQSLRQITKEYGALLIFDEVMTGFRVAYHCAQGYFGVTPDLTTLGKVIGGGLPVGAYGGRLDIMSQVAPEGPVYQAGTLSGNPLAMAAGYMTLSQLTPEDYPQFREKQIAWPKGIGKQRKNTAFRLLLIKRGP
;
A
#
# COMPACT_ATOMS: atom_id res chain seq x y z
N MET A 1 12.44 -16.99 -4.27
CA MET A 1 11.30 -16.38 -3.57
C MET A 1 11.80 -15.18 -2.76
N LEU A 2 11.09 -14.05 -2.75
CA LEU A 2 11.54 -12.78 -2.13
C LEU A 2 10.63 -12.34 -0.97
N SER A 3 10.22 -13.29 -0.12
CA SER A 3 9.33 -13.08 1.04
C SER A 3 8.03 -12.33 0.73
N TRP A 4 7.41 -12.58 -0.43
CA TRP A 4 6.23 -11.84 -0.91
C TRP A 4 6.45 -10.34 -1.20
N GLY A 5 7.70 -9.89 -1.36
CA GLY A 5 8.05 -8.54 -1.79
C GLY A 5 9.10 -7.73 -0.99
N PRO A 6 9.33 -7.92 0.32
CA PRO A 6 10.27 -7.10 1.10
C PRO A 6 11.72 -7.14 0.60
N LEU A 7 12.15 -8.29 0.09
CA LEU A 7 13.54 -8.57 -0.23
C LEU A 7 13.91 -8.07 -1.63
N ILE A 8 13.78 -6.76 -1.86
CA ILE A 8 14.10 -6.12 -3.15
C ILE A 8 15.58 -6.26 -3.51
N LEU A 9 16.47 -6.27 -2.50
CA LEU A 9 17.91 -6.50 -2.64
C LEU A 9 18.30 -8.00 -2.59
N GLY A 10 17.33 -8.90 -2.49
CA GLY A 10 17.57 -10.32 -2.27
C GLY A 10 17.70 -10.68 -0.78
N HIS A 11 18.19 -11.89 -0.52
CA HIS A 11 18.36 -12.41 0.84
C HIS A 11 19.72 -12.00 1.40
N ALA A 12 19.73 -11.60 2.67
CA ALA A 12 20.95 -11.32 3.43
C ALA A 12 21.93 -10.34 2.73
N ASP A 13 21.39 -9.24 2.18
CA ASP A 13 22.22 -8.15 1.67
C ASP A 13 23.26 -7.72 2.73
N GLU A 14 24.53 -7.71 2.35
CA GLU A 14 25.66 -7.58 3.29
C GLU A 14 25.60 -6.27 4.07
N LYS A 15 25.22 -5.17 3.40
CA LYS A 15 25.13 -3.84 4.02
C LYS A 15 23.95 -3.76 4.98
N VAL A 16 22.80 -4.33 4.62
CA VAL A 16 21.63 -4.43 5.51
C VAL A 16 21.98 -5.28 6.75
N VAL A 17 22.58 -6.46 6.57
CA VAL A 17 22.94 -7.36 7.68
C VAL A 17 23.97 -6.72 8.61
N ALA A 18 25.01 -6.08 8.07
CA ALA A 18 26.04 -5.42 8.87
C ALA A 18 25.44 -4.31 9.75
N PHE A 19 24.57 -3.48 9.19
CA PHE A 19 23.97 -2.37 9.93
C PHE A 19 22.93 -2.82 10.96
N ILE A 20 22.20 -3.90 10.68
CA ILE A 20 21.32 -4.55 11.66
C ILE A 20 22.14 -5.06 12.85
N LYS A 21 23.28 -5.71 12.62
CA LYS A 21 24.16 -6.21 13.71
C LYS A 21 24.66 -5.08 14.59
N GLU A 22 25.20 -4.02 13.99
CA GLU A 22 25.67 -2.84 14.73
C GLU A 22 24.54 -2.18 15.54
N THR A 23 23.33 -2.15 14.99
CA THR A 23 22.16 -1.59 15.67
C THR A 23 21.73 -2.47 16.85
N ALA A 24 21.72 -3.80 16.67
CA ALA A 24 21.35 -4.75 17.71
C ALA A 24 22.26 -4.66 18.94
N GLU A 25 23.57 -4.45 18.74
CA GLU A 25 24.55 -4.26 19.81
C GLU A 25 24.26 -3.03 20.68
N LYS A 26 23.54 -2.03 20.13
CA LYS A 26 23.15 -0.80 20.84
C LYS A 26 21.77 -0.90 21.50
N GLY A 27 21.00 -1.94 21.17
CA GLY A 27 19.63 -2.14 21.64
C GLY A 27 18.60 -2.13 20.50
N THR A 28 17.65 -3.07 20.55
CA THR A 28 16.68 -3.28 19.47
C THR A 28 15.41 -2.43 19.59
N SER A 29 15.09 -1.94 20.80
CA SER A 29 13.94 -1.09 21.09
C SER A 29 14.15 -0.31 22.38
N PHE A 30 13.61 0.92 22.45
CA PHE A 30 13.78 1.82 23.60
C PHE A 30 12.47 2.40 24.16
N GLY A 31 11.36 2.33 23.42
CA GLY A 31 10.12 3.02 23.80
C GLY A 31 10.22 4.56 23.80
N ALA A 32 11.26 5.10 23.17
CA ALA A 32 11.53 6.53 23.02
C ALA A 32 12.01 6.84 21.59
N PRO A 33 11.86 8.09 21.11
CA PRO A 33 12.26 8.47 19.75
C PRO A 33 13.74 8.22 19.46
N THR A 34 14.07 7.90 18.20
CA THR A 34 15.45 7.65 17.78
C THR A 34 15.83 8.38 16.49
N VAL A 35 17.12 8.60 16.30
CA VAL A 35 17.64 9.24 15.07
C VAL A 35 17.34 8.39 13.82
N LEU A 36 17.35 7.06 13.95
CA LEU A 36 17.08 6.15 12.82
C LEU A 36 15.66 6.30 12.29
N GLU A 37 14.68 6.47 13.18
CA GLU A 37 13.31 6.77 12.81
C GLU A 37 13.22 8.05 11.97
N SER A 38 13.87 9.12 12.42
CA SER A 38 13.93 10.40 11.69
C SER A 38 14.63 10.29 10.33
N LYS A 39 15.71 9.48 10.24
CA LYS A 39 16.44 9.26 8.98
C LYS A 39 15.57 8.55 7.95
N LEU A 40 14.91 7.45 8.35
CA LEU A 40 14.03 6.73 7.44
C LEU A 40 12.80 7.57 7.06
N ALA A 41 12.22 8.32 8.01
CA ALA A 41 11.09 9.22 7.73
C ALA A 41 11.43 10.25 6.65
N LYS A 42 12.59 10.92 6.76
CA LYS A 42 13.07 11.89 5.76
C LYS A 42 13.22 11.27 4.37
N LEU A 43 13.82 10.08 4.31
CA LEU A 43 14.01 9.37 3.04
C LEU A 43 12.67 8.95 2.42
N VAL A 44 11.69 8.54 3.24
CA VAL A 44 10.34 8.21 2.75
C VAL A 44 9.63 9.45 2.20
N ILE A 45 9.68 10.58 2.92
CA ILE A 45 9.10 11.86 2.48
C ILE A 45 9.72 12.30 1.14
N GLU A 46 11.05 12.22 1.01
CA GLU A 46 11.75 12.54 -0.24
C GLU A 46 11.31 11.63 -1.40
N ARG A 47 11.06 10.35 -1.11
CA ARG A 47 10.84 9.33 -2.13
C ARG A 47 9.39 9.16 -2.56
N VAL A 48 8.43 9.52 -1.73
CA VAL A 48 7.01 9.26 -1.98
C VAL A 48 6.26 10.59 -2.13
N PRO A 49 5.90 11.00 -3.37
CA PRO A 49 5.40 12.33 -3.69
C PRO A 49 4.24 12.87 -2.85
N SER A 50 3.35 12.02 -2.36
CA SER A 50 2.19 12.44 -1.55
C SER A 50 2.48 12.63 -0.06
N ILE A 51 3.64 12.19 0.43
CA ILE A 51 3.92 12.11 1.87
C ILE A 51 4.67 13.36 2.33
N ASP A 52 3.95 14.28 2.97
CA ASP A 52 4.54 15.38 3.73
C ASP A 52 4.92 14.95 5.15
N LYS A 53 4.15 14.01 5.70
CA LYS A 53 4.30 13.49 7.07
C LYS A 53 3.99 12.00 7.11
N VAL A 54 4.77 11.24 7.87
CA VAL A 54 4.68 9.77 7.94
C VAL A 54 4.64 9.28 9.38
N ARG A 55 3.89 8.19 9.62
CA ARG A 55 3.85 7.42 10.86
C ARG A 55 4.26 5.98 10.58
N PHE A 56 5.23 5.47 11.34
CA PHE A 56 5.59 4.04 11.29
C PHE A 56 4.65 3.20 12.14
N VAL A 57 4.44 1.98 11.67
CA VAL A 57 3.67 0.90 12.30
C VAL A 57 4.38 -0.43 12.03
N ASN A 58 3.86 -1.56 12.49
CA ASN A 58 4.57 -2.84 12.46
C ASN A 58 4.22 -3.72 11.26
N SER A 59 3.16 -3.37 10.51
CA SER A 59 2.73 -4.16 9.35
C SER A 59 1.96 -3.33 8.33
N GLY A 60 1.80 -3.87 7.12
CA GLY A 60 0.90 -3.30 6.12
C GLY A 60 -0.57 -3.27 6.58
N THR A 61 -1.01 -4.26 7.38
CA THR A 61 -2.36 -4.27 7.96
C THR A 61 -2.57 -3.13 8.95
N GLU A 62 -1.59 -2.87 9.81
CA GLU A 62 -1.65 -1.71 10.71
C GLU A 62 -1.65 -0.39 9.94
N ALA A 63 -0.96 -0.32 8.80
CA ALA A 63 -0.91 0.89 7.98
C ALA A 63 -2.27 1.19 7.34
N THR A 64 -2.89 0.20 6.70
CA THR A 64 -4.20 0.37 6.04
C THR A 64 -5.34 0.60 7.02
N MET A 65 -5.38 -0.12 8.14
CA MET A 65 -6.40 0.13 9.16
C MET A 65 -6.27 1.52 9.79
N SER A 66 -5.04 2.02 9.94
CA SER A 66 -4.77 3.36 10.47
C SER A 66 -5.14 4.45 9.45
N ALA A 67 -4.80 4.26 8.18
CA ALA A 67 -5.18 5.18 7.12
C ALA A 67 -6.70 5.28 6.94
N ILE A 68 -7.43 4.17 7.05
CA ILE A 68 -8.90 4.16 7.02
C ILE A 68 -9.48 4.88 8.23
N ARG A 69 -8.98 4.60 9.44
CA ARG A 69 -9.43 5.32 10.65
C ARG A 69 -9.18 6.81 10.52
N LEU A 70 -8.02 7.20 9.97
CA LEU A 70 -7.67 8.58 9.73
C LEU A 70 -8.59 9.23 8.69
N ALA A 71 -8.91 8.53 7.60
CA ALA A 71 -9.84 9.05 6.60
C ALA A 71 -11.24 9.28 7.15
N ARG A 72 -11.77 8.33 7.94
CA ARG A 72 -13.05 8.49 8.64
C ARG A 72 -13.00 9.68 9.62
N GLY A 73 -11.97 9.75 10.46
CA GLY A 73 -11.80 10.83 11.43
C GLY A 73 -11.61 12.22 10.80
N TYR A 74 -10.93 12.30 9.65
CA TYR A 74 -10.72 13.55 8.92
C TYR A 74 -11.97 14.03 8.19
N THR A 75 -12.72 13.11 7.57
CA THR A 75 -13.89 13.45 6.75
C THR A 75 -15.20 13.50 7.54
N GLY A 76 -15.25 12.86 8.70
CA GLY A 76 -16.48 12.67 9.47
C GLY A 76 -17.47 11.69 8.81
N ARG A 77 -16.98 10.81 7.93
CA ARG A 77 -17.79 9.88 7.13
C ARG A 77 -17.47 8.43 7.46
N ASP A 78 -18.43 7.54 7.26
CA ASP A 78 -18.30 6.14 7.69
C ASP A 78 -17.88 5.19 6.56
N LYS A 79 -18.32 5.43 5.32
CA LYS A 79 -18.18 4.43 4.26
C LYS A 79 -16.78 4.46 3.65
N ILE A 80 -16.28 3.29 3.29
CA ILE A 80 -15.07 3.15 2.48
C ILE A 80 -15.41 2.39 1.20
N LEU A 81 -14.67 2.67 0.13
CA LEU A 81 -14.75 1.91 -1.12
C LEU A 81 -13.43 1.20 -1.36
N LYS A 82 -13.49 -0.12 -1.61
CA LYS A 82 -12.36 -0.96 -2.02
C LYS A 82 -12.69 -1.72 -3.31
N PHE A 83 -11.68 -2.40 -3.84
CA PHE A 83 -11.82 -3.17 -5.07
C PHE A 83 -11.88 -4.68 -4.79
N GLU A 84 -12.64 -5.40 -5.62
CA GLU A 84 -12.67 -6.86 -5.64
C GLU A 84 -11.30 -7.42 -6.03
N GLY A 85 -10.88 -8.51 -5.40
CA GLY A 85 -9.57 -9.14 -5.60
C GLY A 85 -8.37 -8.38 -5.01
N SER A 86 -8.55 -7.14 -4.56
CA SER A 86 -7.54 -6.41 -3.78
C SER A 86 -7.52 -6.86 -2.32
N TYR A 87 -6.32 -6.89 -1.74
CA TYR A 87 -6.10 -7.24 -0.33
C TYR A 87 -5.26 -6.17 0.37
N HIS A 88 -5.85 -5.62 1.43
CA HIS A 88 -5.30 -4.50 2.20
C HIS A 88 -4.92 -4.91 3.62
N GLY A 89 -4.73 -6.20 3.89
CA GLY A 89 -4.50 -6.71 5.25
C GLY A 89 -5.75 -7.32 5.90
N SER A 90 -5.59 -7.78 7.13
CA SER A 90 -6.59 -8.58 7.85
C SER A 90 -7.42 -7.78 8.86
N ALA A 91 -7.63 -6.49 8.63
CA ALA A 91 -8.52 -5.69 9.48
C ALA A 91 -9.98 -5.87 9.05
N ASP A 92 -10.91 -5.87 10.00
CA ASP A 92 -12.30 -6.27 9.79
C ASP A 92 -13.00 -5.53 8.63
N SER A 93 -12.85 -4.21 8.53
CA SER A 93 -13.44 -3.40 7.44
C SER A 93 -12.92 -3.75 6.04
N LEU A 94 -11.81 -4.49 5.94
CA LEU A 94 -11.16 -4.88 4.69
C LEU A 94 -11.47 -6.34 4.29
N LEU A 95 -12.01 -7.14 5.21
CA LEU A 95 -12.38 -8.55 5.02
C LEU A 95 -13.84 -8.70 4.56
N ILE A 96 -14.20 -7.94 3.53
CA ILE A 96 -15.56 -7.84 3.01
C ILE A 96 -15.59 -8.27 1.54
N LYS A 97 -16.52 -9.17 1.21
CA LYS A 97 -16.80 -9.62 -0.16
C LYS A 97 -17.93 -8.80 -0.77
N ALA A 98 -17.91 -8.69 -2.10
CA ALA A 98 -19.08 -8.26 -2.85
C ALA A 98 -20.22 -9.26 -2.61
N GLY A 99 -21.39 -8.77 -2.19
CA GLY A 99 -22.61 -9.58 -2.15
C GLY A 99 -23.11 -9.83 -3.57
N SER A 100 -23.93 -10.87 -3.77
CA SER A 100 -24.52 -11.21 -5.07
C SER A 100 -25.57 -10.16 -5.49
N GLY A 101 -25.16 -9.10 -6.18
CA GLY A 101 -26.09 -8.08 -6.70
C GLY A 101 -25.39 -6.80 -7.18
N VAL A 102 -26.18 -5.91 -7.80
CA VAL A 102 -25.72 -4.60 -8.29
C VAL A 102 -25.47 -3.69 -7.08
N ALA A 103 -24.21 -3.41 -6.76
CA ALA A 103 -23.79 -2.59 -5.60
C ALA A 103 -24.39 -3.06 -4.26
N THR A 104 -24.02 -4.26 -3.83
CA THR A 104 -24.46 -4.81 -2.55
C THR A 104 -23.67 -4.20 -1.39
N LEU A 105 -24.39 -3.77 -0.35
CA LEU A 105 -23.82 -3.57 0.97
C LEU A 105 -22.98 -4.82 1.33
N GLY A 106 -21.76 -4.59 1.79
CA GLY A 106 -20.79 -5.65 2.00
C GLY A 106 -21.31 -6.76 2.92
N LEU A 107 -21.04 -8.01 2.54
CA LEU A 107 -21.19 -9.16 3.44
C LEU A 107 -19.82 -9.50 4.04
N PRO A 108 -19.74 -9.84 5.34
CA PRO A 108 -18.51 -10.36 5.93
C PRO A 108 -17.95 -11.53 5.11
N ASP A 109 -16.68 -11.46 4.73
CA ASP A 109 -15.97 -12.57 4.08
C ASP A 109 -15.45 -13.58 5.11
N SER A 110 -15.15 -13.10 6.32
CA SER A 110 -14.57 -13.90 7.39
C SER A 110 -15.53 -14.02 8.58
N PRO A 111 -15.74 -15.23 9.13
CA PRO A 111 -16.39 -15.39 10.43
C PRO A 111 -15.69 -14.53 11.49
N GLY A 112 -16.47 -13.88 12.35
CA GLY A 112 -15.95 -12.99 13.40
C GLY A 112 -15.99 -11.50 13.04
N VAL A 113 -16.17 -11.14 11.76
CA VAL A 113 -16.42 -9.75 11.36
C VAL A 113 -17.89 -9.41 11.59
N PRO A 114 -18.23 -8.39 12.41
CA PRO A 114 -19.61 -7.99 12.64
C PRO A 114 -20.29 -7.52 11.35
N ALA A 115 -21.52 -7.98 11.12
CA ALA A 115 -22.29 -7.58 9.94
C ALA A 115 -22.49 -6.07 9.85
N GLU A 116 -22.64 -5.38 10.99
CA GLU A 116 -22.73 -3.91 11.06
C GLU A 116 -21.53 -3.20 10.43
N LEU A 117 -20.31 -3.71 10.65
CA LEU A 117 -19.12 -3.11 10.10
C LEU A 117 -18.99 -3.34 8.58
N ALA A 118 -19.50 -4.47 8.10
CA ALA A 118 -19.45 -4.82 6.68
C ALA A 118 -20.28 -3.87 5.80
N LYS A 119 -21.36 -3.29 6.34
CA LYS A 119 -22.27 -2.36 5.65
C LYS A 119 -21.59 -1.08 5.18
N ASP A 120 -20.52 -0.69 5.87
CA ASP A 120 -19.76 0.53 5.57
C ASP A 120 -18.56 0.27 4.66
N THR A 121 -18.43 -0.92 4.09
CA THR A 121 -17.45 -1.23 3.06
C THR A 121 -18.16 -1.54 1.75
N LEU A 122 -18.00 -0.64 0.79
CA LEU A 122 -18.45 -0.77 -0.58
C LEU A 122 -17.37 -1.47 -1.40
N THR A 123 -17.77 -2.38 -2.29
CA THR A 123 -16.86 -3.13 -3.17
C THR A 123 -17.26 -2.95 -4.62
N VAL A 124 -16.27 -2.71 -5.48
CA VAL A 124 -16.44 -2.64 -6.94
C VAL A 124 -15.35 -3.44 -7.65
N PRO A 125 -15.58 -3.91 -8.89
CA PRO A 125 -14.53 -4.54 -9.68
C PRO A 125 -13.34 -3.59 -9.91
N TYR A 126 -12.11 -4.10 -9.77
CA TYR A 126 -10.91 -3.33 -10.14
C TYR A 126 -10.93 -2.97 -11.63
N ASN A 127 -10.43 -1.79 -11.99
CA ASN A 127 -10.51 -1.20 -13.35
C ASN A 127 -11.91 -0.82 -13.86
N ASP A 128 -12.95 -0.83 -13.03
CA ASP A 128 -14.31 -0.41 -13.41
C ASP A 128 -14.62 1.03 -12.92
N ALA A 129 -14.15 2.03 -13.68
CA ALA A 129 -14.35 3.44 -13.35
C ALA A 129 -15.82 3.88 -13.42
N GLU A 130 -16.60 3.28 -14.34
CA GLU A 130 -18.03 3.58 -14.49
C GLU A 130 -18.79 3.17 -13.23
N ARG A 131 -18.50 1.97 -12.71
CA ARG A 131 -19.08 1.49 -11.46
C ARG A 131 -18.71 2.35 -10.25
N VAL A 132 -17.47 2.84 -10.19
CA VAL A 132 -17.09 3.82 -9.15
C VAL A 132 -17.95 5.07 -9.28
N ALA A 133 -18.14 5.60 -10.49
CA ALA A 133 -18.97 6.78 -10.71
C ALA A 133 -20.44 6.57 -10.30
N GLU A 134 -21.02 5.40 -10.57
CA GLU A 134 -22.36 5.03 -10.10
C GLU A 134 -22.45 5.03 -8.57
N ILE A 135 -21.49 4.41 -7.89
CA ILE A 135 -21.45 4.37 -6.43
C ILE A 135 -21.32 5.77 -5.82
N PHE A 136 -20.48 6.63 -6.39
CA PHE A 136 -20.31 8.00 -5.91
C PHE A 136 -21.55 8.86 -6.14
N LYS A 137 -22.31 8.66 -7.22
CA LYS A 137 -23.61 9.33 -7.39
C LYS A 137 -24.59 8.98 -6.28
N GLN A 138 -24.54 7.75 -5.76
CA GLN A 138 -25.47 7.27 -4.74
C GLN A 138 -25.00 7.56 -3.32
N TYR A 139 -23.70 7.41 -3.03
CA TYR A 139 -23.15 7.40 -1.67
C TYR A 139 -21.97 8.38 -1.49
N GLY A 140 -21.59 9.15 -2.50
CA GLY A 140 -20.31 9.88 -2.53
C GLY A 140 -20.06 10.82 -1.35
N HIS A 141 -21.11 11.41 -0.78
CA HIS A 141 -21.01 12.28 0.40
C HIS A 141 -20.83 11.52 1.72
N ASP A 142 -21.11 10.21 1.74
CA ASP A 142 -20.92 9.32 2.88
C ASP A 142 -19.61 8.51 2.79
N ILE A 143 -18.88 8.62 1.67
CA ILE A 143 -17.61 7.92 1.46
C ILE A 143 -16.47 8.75 2.06
N ALA A 144 -15.82 8.21 3.08
CA ALA A 144 -14.60 8.73 3.68
C ALA A 144 -13.39 8.57 2.77
N CYS A 145 -13.23 7.40 2.14
CA CYS A 145 -12.12 7.13 1.26
C CYS A 145 -12.37 6.03 0.22
N VAL A 146 -11.61 6.12 -0.86
CA VAL A 146 -11.33 5.02 -1.79
C VAL A 146 -9.93 4.48 -1.48
N ILE A 147 -9.81 3.19 -1.18
CA ILE A 147 -8.51 2.51 -1.02
C ILE A 147 -8.26 1.58 -2.21
N VAL A 148 -7.08 1.69 -2.83
CA VAL A 148 -6.73 0.97 -4.06
C VAL A 148 -5.27 0.55 -4.07
N GLU A 149 -4.98 -0.68 -4.50
CA GLU A 149 -3.62 -1.07 -4.91
C GLU A 149 -3.34 -0.45 -6.29
N PRO A 150 -2.34 0.44 -6.48
CA PRO A 150 -2.14 1.10 -7.79
C PRO A 150 -1.81 0.14 -8.92
N VAL A 151 -1.21 -1.01 -8.58
CA VAL A 151 -1.13 -2.21 -9.41
C VAL A 151 -1.61 -3.34 -8.52
N ALA A 152 -2.73 -3.98 -8.85
CA ALA A 152 -3.23 -5.06 -8.03
C ALA A 152 -2.26 -6.25 -8.07
N GLY A 153 -1.89 -6.78 -6.90
CA GLY A 153 -0.94 -7.88 -6.78
C GLY A 153 -1.55 -9.19 -6.26
N ASN A 154 -2.66 -9.10 -5.52
CA ASN A 154 -3.25 -10.24 -4.82
C ASN A 154 -4.20 -11.09 -5.69
N MET A 155 -4.69 -10.55 -6.81
CA MET A 155 -5.43 -11.27 -7.84
C MET A 155 -4.54 -11.72 -9.02
N GLY A 156 -3.23 -11.85 -8.76
CA GLY A 156 -2.20 -11.79 -9.79
C GLY A 156 -1.83 -10.33 -10.11
N VAL A 157 -0.80 -10.15 -10.95
CA VAL A 157 -0.33 -8.80 -11.33
C VAL A 157 -1.28 -8.23 -12.39
N VAL A 158 -2.16 -7.31 -11.97
CA VAL A 158 -3.13 -6.63 -12.84
C VAL A 158 -2.85 -5.12 -12.82
N PRO A 159 -2.19 -4.58 -13.86
CA PRO A 159 -1.99 -3.14 -14.01
C PRO A 159 -3.32 -2.38 -14.12
N PRO A 160 -3.34 -1.09 -13.74
CA PRO A 160 -4.50 -0.24 -13.99
C PRO A 160 -4.66 -0.05 -15.50
N ILE A 161 -5.91 0.00 -15.98
CA ILE A 161 -6.17 0.49 -17.34
C ILE A 161 -5.92 2.00 -17.41
N ASP A 162 -5.63 2.49 -18.61
CA ASP A 162 -5.34 3.91 -18.81
C ASP A 162 -6.51 4.78 -18.32
N GLY A 163 -6.19 5.82 -17.56
CA GLY A 163 -7.17 6.73 -16.98
C GLY A 163 -7.88 6.25 -15.71
N PHE A 164 -7.76 4.97 -15.32
CA PHE A 164 -8.45 4.46 -14.14
C PHE A 164 -8.03 5.19 -12.86
N LEU A 165 -6.74 5.24 -12.54
CA LEU A 165 -6.26 5.91 -11.32
C LEU A 165 -6.55 7.42 -11.33
N GLN A 166 -6.47 8.05 -12.51
CA GLN A 166 -6.82 9.47 -12.71
C GLN A 166 -8.30 9.71 -12.43
N SER A 167 -9.18 8.83 -12.89
CA SER A 167 -10.62 8.91 -12.62
C SER A 167 -10.92 8.78 -11.12
N LEU A 168 -10.24 7.88 -10.40
CA LEU A 168 -10.36 7.76 -8.95
C LEU A 168 -9.93 9.05 -8.25
N ARG A 169 -8.82 9.65 -8.70
CA ARG A 169 -8.34 10.92 -8.13
C ARG A 169 -9.33 12.06 -8.37
N GLN A 170 -9.88 12.16 -9.57
CA GLN A 170 -10.85 13.19 -9.92
C GLN A 170 -12.12 13.06 -9.07
N ILE A 171 -12.72 11.87 -9.02
CA ILE A 171 -14.00 11.68 -8.35
C ILE A 171 -13.90 11.79 -6.82
N THR A 172 -12.82 11.29 -6.22
CA THR A 172 -12.57 11.46 -4.78
C THR A 172 -12.45 12.94 -4.42
N LYS A 173 -11.73 13.72 -5.25
CA LYS A 173 -11.58 15.17 -5.05
C LYS A 173 -12.93 15.90 -5.21
N GLU A 174 -13.74 15.53 -6.19
CA GLU A 174 -15.06 16.12 -6.44
C GLU A 174 -16.02 15.95 -5.25
N TYR A 175 -16.07 14.75 -4.66
CA TYR A 175 -16.97 14.45 -3.55
C TYR A 175 -16.36 14.67 -2.16
N GLY A 176 -15.09 15.09 -2.08
CA GLY A 176 -14.35 15.29 -0.83
C GLY A 176 -14.03 14.00 -0.08
N ALA A 177 -14.01 12.85 -0.76
CA ALA A 177 -13.47 11.61 -0.22
C ALA A 177 -11.94 11.61 -0.37
N LEU A 178 -11.23 10.90 0.51
CA LEU A 178 -9.78 10.73 0.37
C LEU A 178 -9.44 9.60 -0.61
N LEU A 179 -8.41 9.78 -1.41
CA LEU A 179 -7.79 8.69 -2.16
C LEU A 179 -6.63 8.11 -1.34
N ILE A 180 -6.69 6.82 -1.05
CA ILE A 180 -5.64 6.06 -0.37
C ILE A 180 -5.02 5.11 -1.39
N PHE A 181 -3.72 5.28 -1.66
CA PHE A 181 -2.96 4.25 -2.36
C PHE A 181 -2.37 3.25 -1.38
N ASP A 182 -2.77 2.00 -1.54
CA ASP A 182 -2.10 0.89 -0.89
C ASP A 182 -0.84 0.49 -1.67
N GLU A 183 0.26 1.14 -1.30
CA GLU A 183 1.59 0.88 -1.84
C GLU A 183 2.40 -0.09 -0.97
N VAL A 184 1.75 -0.91 -0.13
CA VAL A 184 2.45 -1.93 0.66
C VAL A 184 3.22 -2.91 -0.24
N MET A 185 2.72 -3.21 -1.44
CA MET A 185 3.43 -4.05 -2.42
C MET A 185 4.15 -3.24 -3.50
N THR A 186 3.55 -2.16 -3.99
CA THR A 186 4.08 -1.39 -5.12
C THR A 186 5.17 -0.38 -4.72
N GLY A 187 5.13 0.07 -3.46
CA GLY A 187 6.05 1.05 -2.90
C GLY A 187 7.50 0.60 -3.02
N PHE A 188 8.34 1.51 -3.53
CA PHE A 188 9.77 1.30 -3.81
C PHE A 188 10.09 0.12 -4.75
N ARG A 189 9.08 -0.50 -5.37
CA ARG A 189 9.21 -1.66 -6.26
C ARG A 189 8.87 -1.35 -7.71
N VAL A 190 7.73 -0.71 -7.94
CA VAL A 190 7.25 -0.41 -9.31
C VAL A 190 8.13 0.62 -9.99
N ALA A 191 8.47 1.69 -9.26
CA ALA A 191 9.38 2.73 -9.69
C ALA A 191 10.06 3.39 -8.49
N TYR A 192 11.04 4.25 -8.79
CA TYR A 192 11.80 4.99 -7.80
C TYR A 192 10.87 5.84 -6.90
N HIS A 193 9.96 6.59 -7.50
CA HIS A 193 8.94 7.36 -6.76
C HIS A 193 7.63 6.58 -6.56
N CYS A 194 7.73 5.27 -6.32
CA CYS A 194 6.61 4.35 -6.14
C CYS A 194 5.64 4.32 -7.34
N ALA A 195 4.48 3.67 -7.22
CA ALA A 195 3.51 3.63 -8.31
C ALA A 195 2.85 5.00 -8.54
N GLN A 196 2.63 5.79 -7.49
CA GLN A 196 2.11 7.16 -7.64
C GLN A 196 2.97 8.05 -8.55
N GLY A 197 4.30 7.98 -8.42
CA GLY A 197 5.21 8.70 -9.30
C GLY A 197 5.27 8.11 -10.71
N TYR A 198 5.12 6.78 -10.83
CA TYR A 198 5.10 6.12 -12.14
C TYR A 198 3.85 6.44 -12.97
N PHE A 199 2.68 6.49 -12.33
CA PHE A 199 1.40 6.76 -12.99
C PHE A 199 1.01 8.25 -12.97
N GLY A 200 1.77 9.09 -12.28
CA GLY A 200 1.50 10.53 -12.18
C GLY A 200 0.20 10.86 -11.46
N VAL A 201 -0.18 10.07 -10.45
CA VAL A 201 -1.40 10.28 -9.65
C VAL A 201 -1.03 10.38 -8.18
N THR A 202 -1.33 11.52 -7.56
CA THR A 202 -1.01 11.80 -6.16
C THR A 202 -2.22 11.50 -5.24
N PRO A 203 -2.15 10.46 -4.39
CA PRO A 203 -3.19 10.17 -3.40
C PRO A 203 -3.13 11.17 -2.23
N ASP A 204 -4.16 11.19 -1.39
CA ASP A 204 -4.17 11.96 -0.14
C ASP A 204 -3.38 11.25 0.97
N LEU A 205 -3.44 9.91 0.99
CA LEU A 205 -2.70 9.05 1.89
C LEU A 205 -2.06 7.90 1.09
N THR A 206 -0.89 7.46 1.54
CA THR A 206 -0.20 6.28 1.04
C THR A 206 0.09 5.35 2.20
N THR A 207 -0.19 4.05 2.03
CA THR A 207 0.26 3.00 2.95
C THR A 207 1.44 2.25 2.38
N LEU A 208 2.41 1.95 3.24
CA LEU A 208 3.68 1.32 2.90
C LEU A 208 3.91 0.12 3.82
N GLY A 209 4.71 -0.82 3.33
CA GLY A 209 5.16 -1.98 4.07
C GLY A 209 6.20 -2.71 3.24
N LYS A 210 6.44 -3.99 3.58
CA LYS A 210 7.36 -4.86 2.85
C LYS A 210 8.75 -4.24 2.65
N VAL A 211 9.01 -3.62 1.49
CA VAL A 211 10.33 -3.09 1.11
C VAL A 211 10.83 -2.04 2.11
N ILE A 212 9.93 -1.21 2.67
CA ILE A 212 10.28 -0.19 3.66
C ILE A 212 10.91 -0.78 4.93
N GLY A 213 10.67 -2.06 5.23
CA GLY A 213 11.25 -2.76 6.37
C GLY A 213 12.51 -3.56 6.06
N GLY A 214 12.92 -3.67 4.80
CA GLY A 214 14.14 -4.40 4.43
C GLY A 214 14.14 -5.88 4.85
N GLY A 215 12.96 -6.49 5.00
CA GLY A 215 12.80 -7.86 5.52
C GLY A 215 12.40 -7.95 6.99
N LEU A 216 12.37 -6.83 7.73
CA LEU A 216 11.85 -6.76 9.11
C LEU A 216 10.39 -6.25 9.14
N PRO A 217 9.63 -6.51 10.23
CA PRO A 217 8.27 -6.00 10.38
C PRO A 217 8.23 -4.48 10.42
N VAL A 218 7.79 -3.87 9.32
CA VAL A 218 7.53 -2.43 9.21
C VAL A 218 6.33 -2.22 8.29
N GLY A 219 5.43 -1.34 8.73
CA GLY A 219 4.52 -0.62 7.86
C GLY A 219 4.66 0.87 8.09
N ALA A 220 4.05 1.67 7.24
CA ALA A 220 3.88 3.10 7.47
C ALA A 220 2.62 3.59 6.78
N TYR A 221 2.04 4.66 7.29
CA TYR A 221 1.06 5.45 6.55
C TYR A 221 1.46 6.92 6.62
N GLY A 222 1.28 7.62 5.52
CA GLY A 222 1.67 9.02 5.41
C GLY A 222 0.89 9.70 4.30
N GLY A 223 0.99 11.02 4.24
CA GLY A 223 0.26 11.81 3.25
C GLY A 223 0.34 13.29 3.54
N ARG A 224 -0.67 14.01 3.09
CA ARG A 224 -0.78 15.46 3.29
C ARG A 224 -0.72 15.85 4.76
N LEU A 225 -0.04 16.96 5.03
CA LEU A 225 0.19 17.45 6.40
C LEU A 225 -1.11 17.69 7.18
N ASP A 226 -2.12 18.31 6.56
CA ASP A 226 -3.39 18.65 7.21
C ASP A 226 -4.15 17.41 7.69
N ILE A 227 -4.12 16.33 6.91
CA ILE A 227 -4.73 15.04 7.26
C ILE A 227 -3.91 14.36 8.36
N MET A 228 -2.59 14.24 8.18
CA MET A 228 -1.72 13.53 9.12
C MET A 228 -1.61 14.24 10.49
N SER A 229 -1.93 15.53 10.57
CA SER A 229 -1.99 16.28 11.84
C SER A 229 -3.20 15.91 12.70
N GLN A 230 -4.17 15.15 12.18
CA GLN A 230 -5.26 14.58 12.98
C GLN A 230 -4.84 13.35 13.80
N VAL A 231 -3.64 12.80 13.59
CA VAL A 231 -3.17 11.62 14.32
C VAL A 231 -2.64 12.00 15.70
N ALA A 232 -3.04 11.28 16.74
CA ALA A 232 -2.50 11.45 18.09
C ALA A 232 -0.96 11.28 18.11
N PRO A 233 -0.22 12.08 18.90
CA PRO A 233 -0.72 12.98 19.96
C PRO A 233 -1.14 14.38 19.49
N GLU A 234 -0.98 14.71 18.21
CA GLU A 234 -1.27 16.07 17.71
C GLU A 234 -2.78 16.30 17.48
N GLY A 235 -3.46 15.28 16.97
CA GLY A 235 -4.90 15.31 16.76
C GLY A 235 -5.65 14.18 17.47
N PRO A 236 -6.98 14.12 17.27
CA PRO A 236 -7.86 13.23 18.04
C PRO A 236 -7.85 11.77 17.56
N VAL A 237 -7.34 11.46 16.36
CA VAL A 237 -7.37 10.10 15.81
C VAL A 237 -6.27 9.25 16.45
N TYR A 238 -6.66 8.35 17.34
CA TYR A 238 -5.71 7.52 18.07
C TYR A 238 -5.07 6.43 17.22
N GLN A 239 -3.74 6.38 17.25
CA GLN A 239 -2.91 5.29 16.79
C GLN A 239 -1.62 5.27 17.61
N ALA A 240 -1.26 4.10 18.13
CA ALA A 240 -0.02 3.85 18.83
C ALA A 240 0.47 2.42 18.54
N GLY A 241 1.74 2.16 18.80
CA GLY A 241 2.31 0.82 18.72
C GLY A 241 3.63 0.75 19.49
N THR A 242 3.75 -0.22 20.40
CA THR A 242 4.90 -0.34 21.32
C THR A 242 6.24 -0.50 20.60
N LEU A 243 6.24 -1.19 19.46
CA LEU A 243 7.44 -1.47 18.67
C LEU A 243 7.51 -0.64 17.37
N SER A 244 6.55 0.27 17.17
CA SER A 244 6.57 1.16 16.01
C SER A 244 7.80 2.06 16.07
N GLY A 245 8.51 2.18 14.95
CA GLY A 245 9.73 2.99 14.88
C GLY A 245 10.95 2.39 15.58
N ASN A 246 10.94 1.09 15.94
CA ASN A 246 12.08 0.47 16.62
C ASN A 246 13.39 0.57 15.80
N PRO A 247 14.55 0.85 16.44
CA PRO A 247 15.84 1.05 15.78
C PRO A 247 16.20 -0.04 14.78
N LEU A 248 15.96 -1.31 15.11
CA LEU A 248 16.39 -2.45 14.30
C LEU A 248 15.69 -2.47 12.94
N ALA A 249 14.36 -2.26 12.95
CA ALA A 249 13.56 -2.22 11.74
C ALA A 249 13.82 -0.94 10.92
N MET A 250 14.02 0.20 11.60
CA MET A 250 14.40 1.46 10.95
C MET A 250 15.77 1.37 10.27
N ALA A 251 16.74 0.69 10.88
CA ALA A 251 18.05 0.42 10.31
C ALA A 251 17.96 -0.41 9.02
N ALA A 252 17.21 -1.51 9.05
CA ALA A 252 17.00 -2.37 7.89
C ALA A 252 16.32 -1.61 6.73
N GLY A 253 15.26 -0.85 7.05
CA GLY A 253 14.54 -0.02 6.10
C GLY A 253 15.41 1.06 5.47
N TYR A 254 16.13 1.82 6.30
CA TYR A 254 17.02 2.89 5.84
C TYR A 254 18.12 2.35 4.93
N MET A 255 18.79 1.27 5.31
CA MET A 255 19.83 0.66 4.47
C MET A 255 19.29 0.03 3.20
N THR A 256 18.07 -0.50 3.22
CA THR A 256 17.43 -1.02 2.01
C THR A 256 17.14 0.11 1.03
N LEU A 257 16.47 1.19 1.48
CA LEU A 257 16.06 2.27 0.60
C LEU A 257 17.25 3.13 0.12
N SER A 258 18.26 3.34 0.96
CA SER A 258 19.45 4.14 0.60
C SER A 258 20.29 3.49 -0.51
N GLN A 259 20.11 2.19 -0.74
CA GLN A 259 20.78 1.46 -1.82
C GLN A 259 20.01 1.49 -3.15
N LEU A 260 18.72 1.86 -3.14
CA LEU A 260 17.88 1.88 -4.34
C LEU A 260 18.04 3.22 -5.07
N THR A 261 18.57 3.16 -6.27
CA THR A 261 18.85 4.28 -7.19
C THR A 261 17.85 4.33 -8.34
N PRO A 262 17.67 5.47 -9.05
CA PRO A 262 16.79 5.53 -10.22
C PRO A 262 17.16 4.51 -11.31
N GLU A 263 18.45 4.20 -11.43
CA GLU A 263 19.04 3.31 -12.44
C GLU A 263 18.68 1.82 -12.22
N ASP A 264 18.31 1.43 -11.00
CA ASP A 264 17.94 0.04 -10.68
C ASP A 264 16.61 -0.37 -11.32
N TYR A 265 15.65 0.57 -11.41
CA TYR A 265 14.27 0.28 -11.79
C TYR A 265 14.10 -0.12 -13.27
N PRO A 266 14.80 0.50 -14.25
CA PRO A 266 14.88 -0.03 -15.61
C PRO A 266 15.37 -1.49 -15.65
N GLN A 267 16.42 -1.82 -14.88
CA GLN A 267 16.98 -3.17 -14.85
C GLN A 267 16.01 -4.19 -14.24
N PHE A 268 15.27 -3.80 -13.19
CA PHE A 268 14.21 -4.64 -12.62
C PHE A 268 13.14 -4.99 -13.67
N ARG A 269 12.70 -4.00 -14.46
CA ARG A 269 11.71 -4.21 -15.52
C ARG A 269 12.24 -5.10 -16.64
N GLU A 270 13.49 -4.94 -17.06
CA GLU A 270 14.11 -5.81 -18.07
C GLU A 270 14.16 -7.27 -17.62
N LYS A 271 14.61 -7.52 -16.39
CA LYS A 271 14.65 -8.86 -15.80
C LYS A 271 13.25 -9.48 -15.68
N GLN A 272 12.24 -8.67 -15.34
CA GLN A 272 10.83 -9.10 -15.31
C GLN A 272 10.29 -9.46 -16.70
N ILE A 273 10.70 -8.78 -17.78
CA ILE A 273 10.28 -9.10 -19.15
C ILE A 273 11.02 -10.35 -19.69
N ALA A 274 12.29 -10.54 -19.32
CA ALA A 274 13.09 -11.67 -19.76
C ALA A 274 12.61 -13.01 -19.17
N TRP A 275 12.17 -13.00 -17.90
CA TRP A 275 11.77 -14.22 -17.19
C TRP A 275 10.58 -14.97 -17.83
N PRO A 276 9.44 -14.34 -18.15
CA PRO A 276 8.34 -14.98 -18.86
C PRO A 276 8.71 -15.46 -20.26
N LYS A 277 9.64 -14.77 -20.96
CA LYS A 277 10.15 -15.23 -22.28
C LYS A 277 10.94 -16.52 -22.16
N GLY A 278 11.71 -16.70 -21.07
CA GLY A 278 12.43 -17.93 -20.75
C GLY A 278 11.47 -19.10 -20.48
N ILE A 279 10.44 -18.87 -19.65
CA ILE A 279 9.38 -19.86 -19.40
C ILE A 279 8.63 -20.17 -20.70
N GLY A 280 8.31 -19.16 -21.51
CA GLY A 280 7.66 -19.31 -22.81
C GLY A 280 8.43 -20.17 -23.81
N LYS A 281 9.76 -20.20 -23.73
CA LYS A 281 10.61 -21.11 -24.54
C LYS A 281 10.55 -22.55 -24.03
N GLN A 282 10.54 -22.78 -22.72
CA GLN A 282 10.33 -24.12 -22.13
C GLN A 282 8.90 -24.67 -22.39
N ARG A 283 7.90 -23.79 -22.55
CA ARG A 283 6.50 -24.15 -22.85
C ARG A 283 6.28 -24.87 -24.17
N LYS A 284 7.11 -24.62 -25.20
CA LYS A 284 6.95 -25.34 -26.49
C LYS A 284 7.08 -26.87 -26.33
N ASN A 285 7.59 -27.34 -25.19
CA ASN A 285 7.80 -28.76 -24.90
C ASN A 285 6.82 -29.35 -23.87
N THR A 286 5.79 -28.62 -23.39
CA THR A 286 4.82 -29.15 -22.39
C THR A 286 3.40 -28.58 -22.53
N ALA A 287 2.38 -29.41 -22.30
CA ALA A 287 0.96 -29.14 -22.56
C ALA A 287 0.21 -28.36 -21.45
N PHE A 288 0.80 -27.29 -20.90
CA PHE A 288 0.13 -26.42 -19.92
C PHE A 288 -0.16 -25.02 -20.50
N ARG A 289 -1.43 -24.57 -20.45
CA ARG A 289 -1.83 -23.21 -20.82
C ARG A 289 -1.75 -22.29 -19.59
N LEU A 290 -0.83 -21.32 -19.62
CA LEU A 290 -0.78 -20.22 -18.65
C LEU A 290 -1.12 -18.91 -19.35
N LEU A 291 -2.16 -18.21 -18.90
CA LEU A 291 -2.54 -16.89 -19.40
C LEU A 291 -1.52 -15.87 -18.88
N LEU A 292 -0.65 -15.37 -19.75
CA LEU A 292 0.17 -14.18 -19.49
C LEU A 292 -0.43 -13.06 -20.32
N ILE A 293 -0.97 -12.03 -19.66
CA ILE A 293 -1.48 -10.84 -20.33
C ILE A 293 -0.27 -10.11 -20.91
N LYS A 294 -0.08 -10.21 -22.23
CA LYS A 294 0.85 -9.36 -22.98
C LYS A 294 0.20 -7.98 -23.13
N ARG A 295 0.95 -6.91 -22.83
CA ARG A 295 0.61 -5.57 -23.34
C ARG A 295 0.59 -5.61 -24.87
N GLY A 296 -0.49 -5.09 -25.47
CA GLY A 296 -0.55 -4.76 -26.89
C GLY A 296 0.38 -3.57 -27.22
N PRO A 297 0.58 -3.29 -28.52
CA PRO A 297 1.58 -2.33 -29.01
C PRO A 297 1.38 -0.91 -28.46
#